data_AF-D6WYA4-F1
#
_entry.id   AF-D6WYA4-F1
#
_cell.length_a   1.000
_cell.length_b   1.000
_cell.length_c   1.000
_cell.angle_alpha   90.00
_cell.angle_beta   90.00
_cell.angle_gamma   90.00
#
_symmetry.space_group_name_H-M   'P 1'
#
loop_
_entity.id
_entity.type
_entity.pdbx_description
1 polymer ?
#
loop_
_entity_poly.entity_id
_entity_poly.type
_entity_poly.pdbx_seq_one_letter_code
_entity_poly.pdbx_strand_id
1 'polypeptide(L)'
;MSVDDIEDRGNVLVVQIPDTKTYNKRIFTIVNGGNSVRAIDVFRQYRSLKPKKISHKRFFLNYKNKKCTVQPVGYNTFSKIPQKIAQFLKLPNDIEYIGHSFRRSPQLY
;
A
#
# COMPACT_ATOMS: atom_id res chain seq x y z
N MET A 1 0.86 8.45 5.91
CA MET A 1 -0.41 8.00 5.33
C MET A 1 -1.41 7.67 6.44
N SER A 2 -2.37 8.57 6.57
CA SER A 2 -3.60 8.53 7.34
C SER A 2 -4.74 7.94 6.50
N VAL A 3 -5.84 7.57 7.13
CA VAL A 3 -7.11 7.29 6.45
C VAL A 3 -7.68 8.52 5.76
N ASP A 4 -7.40 9.70 6.33
CA ASP A 4 -7.86 11.00 5.81
C ASP A 4 -7.06 11.45 4.58
N ASP A 5 -5.91 10.81 4.32
CA ASP A 5 -5.04 11.11 3.18
C ASP A 5 -5.56 10.48 1.87
N ILE A 6 -6.69 9.75 1.91
CA ILE A 6 -7.23 9.00 0.78
C ILE A 6 -8.71 9.33 0.59
N GLU A 7 -9.02 9.94 -0.55
CA GLU A 7 -10.39 10.25 -0.97
C GLU A 7 -10.87 9.20 -2.00
N ASP A 8 -11.98 8.53 -1.72
CA ASP A 8 -12.61 7.58 -2.66
C ASP A 8 -13.75 8.27 -3.39
N ARG A 9 -13.61 8.46 -4.72
CA ARG A 9 -14.60 9.11 -5.59
C ARG A 9 -15.35 8.12 -6.49
N GLY A 10 -15.35 6.83 -6.16
CA GLY A 10 -16.05 5.81 -6.94
C GLY A 10 -15.15 5.14 -7.99
N ASN A 11 -14.75 5.86 -9.03
CA ASN A 11 -13.91 5.33 -10.12
C ASN A 11 -12.43 5.71 -9.99
N VAL A 12 -12.10 6.58 -9.03
CA VAL A 12 -10.74 7.04 -8.76
C VAL A 12 -10.52 7.19 -7.26
N LEU A 13 -9.33 6.81 -6.80
CA LEU A 13 -8.85 7.18 -5.47
C LEU A 13 -7.85 8.33 -5.61
N VAL A 14 -8.06 9.42 -4.88
CA VAL A 14 -7.10 10.52 -4.78
C VAL A 14 -6.30 10.33 -3.52
N VAL A 15 -4.98 10.16 -3.64
CA VAL A 15 -4.08 9.93 -2.51
C VAL A 15 -3.18 11.15 -2.33
N GLN A 16 -3.26 11.75 -1.15
CA GLN A 16 -2.41 12.85 -0.73
C GLN A 16 -1.29 12.33 0.17
N ILE A 17 -0.05 12.59 -0.19
CA ILE A 17 1.10 12.33 0.68
C ILE A 17 1.40 13.65 1.41
N PRO A 18 1.11 13.76 2.71
CA PRO A 18 1.45 14.94 3.49
C PRO A 18 2.97 15.12 3.56
N ASP A 19 3.41 16.35 3.84
CA ASP A 19 4.81 16.77 3.69
C ASP A 19 5.81 15.76 4.25
N THR A 20 6.70 15.34 3.35
CA THR A 20 7.83 14.48 3.68
C THR A 20 9.07 15.35 3.92
N LYS A 21 10.21 14.72 4.24
CA LYS A 21 11.52 15.32 4.51
C LYS A 21 12.01 16.39 3.49
N THR A 22 11.34 16.52 2.34
CA THR A 22 11.65 17.46 1.25
C THR A 22 10.61 18.57 1.07
N TYR A 23 9.65 18.74 2.00
CA TYR A 23 8.63 19.82 2.00
C TYR A 23 7.78 19.93 0.71
N ASN A 24 7.67 18.84 -0.02
CA ASN A 24 6.85 18.76 -1.22
C ASN A 24 5.66 17.84 -0.98
N LYS A 25 4.47 18.44 -0.94
CA LYS A 25 3.20 17.72 -1.00
C LYS A 25 3.09 17.04 -2.36
N ARG A 26 2.66 15.79 -2.36
CA ARG A 26 2.43 15.01 -3.60
C ARG A 26 1.03 14.46 -3.59
N ILE A 27 0.34 14.60 -4.71
CA ILE A 27 -1.00 14.06 -4.92
C ILE A 27 -0.91 13.15 -6.15
N PHE A 28 -1.50 11.97 -6.06
CA PHE A 28 -1.60 11.06 -7.19
C PHE A 28 -2.95 10.35 -7.18
N THR A 29 -3.35 9.82 -8.33
CA THR A 29 -4.62 9.12 -8.51
C THR A 29 -4.40 7.64 -8.78
N ILE A 30 -5.28 6.79 -8.24
CA ILE A 30 -5.36 5.37 -8.56
C ILE A 30 -6.66 5.15 -9.32
N VAL A 31 -6.55 4.63 -10.55
CA VAL A 31 -7.68 4.26 -11.41
C VAL A 31 -7.58 2.78 -11.77
N ASN A 32 -8.71 2.11 -11.93
CA ASN A 32 -8.73 0.77 -12.52
C ASN A 32 -8.55 0.91 -14.05
N GLY A 33 -7.72 0.06 -14.67
CA GLY A 33 -7.59 0.00 -16.14
C GLY A 33 -6.17 0.03 -16.70
N GLY A 34 -5.16 0.35 -15.89
CA GLY A 34 -3.75 0.35 -16.32
C GLY A 34 -2.98 -0.95 -16.03
N ASN A 35 -3.62 -1.92 -15.40
CA ASN A 35 -2.99 -3.14 -14.88
C ASN A 35 -4.04 -4.21 -14.55
N SER A 36 -3.61 -5.48 -14.47
CA SER A 36 -4.49 -6.63 -14.19
C SER A 36 -5.13 -6.62 -12.79
N VAL A 37 -4.71 -5.70 -11.92
CA VAL A 37 -5.22 -5.59 -10.55
C VAL A 37 -6.28 -4.50 -10.48
N ARG A 38 -7.50 -4.88 -10.06
CA ARG A 38 -8.56 -3.93 -9.71
C ARG A 38 -8.26 -3.26 -8.37
N ALA A 39 -7.31 -2.32 -8.38
CA ALA A 39 -6.73 -1.72 -7.19
C ALA A 39 -7.79 -1.02 -6.30
N ILE A 40 -8.82 -0.41 -6.90
CA ILE A 40 -9.90 0.24 -6.14
C ILE A 40 -10.72 -0.80 -5.36
N ASP A 41 -10.97 -1.97 -5.95
CA ASP A 41 -11.74 -3.04 -5.31
C ASP A 41 -10.96 -3.62 -4.13
N VAL A 42 -9.65 -3.85 -4.32
CA VAL A 42 -8.74 -4.30 -3.25
C VAL A 42 -8.69 -3.27 -2.12
N PHE A 43 -8.61 -1.98 -2.44
CA PHE A 43 -8.65 -0.91 -1.45
C PHE A 43 -9.93 -0.94 -0.61
N ARG A 44 -11.11 -1.06 -1.25
CA ARG A 44 -12.41 -1.10 -0.56
C ARG A 44 -12.56 -2.34 0.30
N GLN A 45 -12.14 -3.50 -0.21
CA GLN A 45 -12.13 -4.74 0.56
C GLN A 45 -11.22 -4.60 1.79
N TYR A 46 -10.02 -4.04 1.64
CA TYR A 46 -9.13 -3.81 2.77
C TYR A 46 -9.73 -2.83 3.78
N ARG A 47 -10.37 -1.75 3.30
CA ARG A 47 -11.02 -0.75 4.15
C ARG A 47 -12.20 -1.33 4.95
N SER A 48 -12.98 -2.25 4.36
CA SER A 48 -14.11 -2.88 5.06
C SER A 48 -13.68 -3.84 6.18
N LEU A 49 -12.47 -4.42 6.07
CA LEU A 49 -11.90 -5.31 7.10
C LEU A 49 -11.36 -4.57 8.34
N LYS A 50 -11.27 -3.24 8.30
CA LYS A 50 -10.68 -2.46 9.41
C LYS A 50 -11.58 -2.49 10.65
N PRO A 51 -11.01 -2.67 11.86
CA PRO A 51 -11.77 -2.57 13.10
C PRO A 51 -12.43 -1.19 13.27
N LYS A 52 -13.65 -1.14 13.82
CA LYS A 52 -14.36 0.13 14.05
C LYS A 52 -13.72 0.99 15.16
N LYS A 53 -13.13 0.36 16.17
CA LYS A 53 -12.49 1.03 17.32
C LYS A 53 -10.98 1.02 17.14
N ILE A 54 -10.41 2.14 16.68
CA ILE A 54 -8.97 2.34 16.52
C ILE A 54 -8.62 3.71 17.11
N SER A 55 -7.59 3.79 17.94
CA SER A 55 -7.17 5.03 18.62
C SER A 55 -6.35 5.99 17.73
N HIS A 56 -6.04 5.59 16.50
CA HIS A 56 -5.19 6.34 15.59
C HIS A 56 -5.72 6.30 14.16
N LYS A 57 -5.22 7.22 13.33
CA LYS A 57 -5.67 7.37 11.94
C LYS A 57 -4.80 6.65 10.91
N ARG A 58 -3.83 5.80 11.31
CA ARG A 58 -2.97 5.07 10.36
C ARG A 58 -3.80 4.23 9.38
N PHE A 59 -3.48 4.34 8.09
CA PHE A 59 -4.20 3.60 7.05
C PHE A 59 -3.88 2.10 7.08
N PHE A 60 -2.58 1.75 7.08
CA PHE A 60 -2.14 0.37 7.03
C PHE A 60 -2.03 -0.25 8.42
N LEU A 61 -2.80 -1.32 8.61
CA LEU A 61 -2.90 -2.14 9.79
C LEU A 61 -2.45 -3.58 9.50
N ASN A 62 -1.90 -4.24 10.52
CA ASN A 62 -1.49 -5.63 10.39
C ASN A 62 -2.69 -6.53 10.10
N TYR A 63 -2.46 -7.55 9.28
CA TYR A 63 -3.43 -8.61 9.02
C TYR A 63 -2.85 -9.93 9.52
N LYS A 64 -3.50 -10.54 10.52
CA LYS A 64 -3.06 -11.79 11.15
C LYS A 64 -4.27 -12.65 11.44
N ASN A 65 -4.14 -13.97 11.33
CA ASN A 65 -5.22 -14.93 11.62
C ASN A 65 -6.53 -14.57 10.91
N LYS A 66 -6.43 -14.23 9.62
CA LYS A 66 -7.56 -13.84 8.76
C LYS A 66 -8.34 -12.59 9.21
N LYS A 67 -7.75 -11.73 10.06
CA LYS A 67 -8.37 -10.49 10.54
C LYS A 67 -7.39 -9.31 10.55
N CYS A 68 -7.94 -8.12 10.35
CA CYS A 68 -7.21 -6.88 10.53
C CYS A 68 -7.08 -6.56 12.03
N THR A 69 -5.88 -6.26 12.51
CA THR A 69 -5.64 -5.88 13.90
C THR A 69 -5.59 -4.37 14.04
N VAL A 70 -5.65 -3.85 15.27
CA VAL A 70 -5.52 -2.41 15.51
C VAL A 70 -4.08 -1.89 15.37
N GLN A 71 -3.09 -2.78 15.25
CA GLN A 71 -1.68 -2.40 15.24
C GLN A 71 -1.26 -1.95 13.84
N PRO A 72 -0.62 -0.77 13.68
CA PRO A 72 -0.08 -0.33 12.41
C PRO A 72 0.95 -1.31 11.84
N VAL A 73 1.02 -1.39 10.51
CA VAL A 73 2.10 -2.13 9.83
C VAL A 73 3.42 -1.37 10.01
N GLY A 74 4.48 -2.09 10.42
CA GLY A 74 5.81 -1.52 10.59
C GLY A 74 6.55 -1.33 9.26
N TYR A 75 7.50 -0.38 9.24
CA TYR A 75 8.30 -0.10 8.03
C TYR A 75 9.06 -1.35 7.54
N ASN A 76 9.62 -2.13 8.46
CA ASN A 76 10.33 -3.38 8.16
C ASN A 76 9.46 -4.40 7.42
N THR A 77 8.15 -4.41 7.69
CA THR A 77 7.21 -5.28 6.98
C THR A 77 7.11 -4.86 5.53
N PHE A 78 6.87 -3.57 5.26
CA PHE A 78 6.82 -3.04 3.90
C PHE A 78 8.12 -3.26 3.14
N SER A 79 9.27 -3.03 3.79
CA SER A 79 10.58 -3.21 3.17
C SER A 79 10.86 -4.65 2.71
N LYS A 80 10.22 -5.64 3.34
CA LYS A 80 10.37 -7.07 3.02
C LYS A 80 9.33 -7.61 2.03
N ILE A 81 8.28 -6.86 1.70
CA ILE A 81 7.25 -7.33 0.76
C ILE A 81 7.84 -7.66 -0.62
N PRO A 82 8.69 -6.81 -1.24
CA PRO A 82 9.26 -7.11 -2.55
C PRO A 82 10.05 -8.43 -2.55
N GLN A 83 10.92 -8.64 -1.55
CA GLN A 83 11.64 -9.89 -1.34
C GLN A 83 10.69 -11.09 -1.26
N LYS A 84 9.61 -11.01 -0.47
CA LYS A 84 8.63 -12.11 -0.37
C LYS A 84 7.96 -12.43 -1.70
N ILE A 85 7.67 -11.41 -2.52
CA ILE A 85 7.10 -11.60 -3.86
C ILE A 85 8.13 -12.27 -4.77
N ALA A 86 9.38 -11.80 -4.75
CA ALA A 86 10.48 -12.38 -5.52
C ALA A 86 10.73 -13.86 -5.16
N GLN A 87 10.71 -14.18 -3.86
CA GLN A 87 10.77 -15.57 -3.36
C GLN A 87 9.63 -16.43 -3.88
N PHE A 88 8.38 -15.92 -3.80
CA PHE A 88 7.21 -16.65 -4.28
C PHE A 88 7.28 -16.91 -5.79
N LEU A 89 7.73 -15.93 -6.57
CA LEU A 89 7.92 -16.04 -8.02
C LEU A 89 9.21 -16.79 -8.40
N LYS A 90 10.03 -17.20 -7.44
CA LYS A 90 11.34 -17.87 -7.63
C LYS A 90 12.30 -17.06 -8.51
N LEU A 91 12.31 -15.74 -8.35
CA LEU A 91 13.26 -14.88 -9.04
C LEU A 91 14.68 -15.05 -8.45
N PRO A 92 15.73 -14.92 -9.28
CA PRO A 92 17.10 -14.92 -8.78
C PRO A 92 17.35 -13.71 -7.88
N ASN A 93 18.28 -13.85 -6.92
CA ASN A 93 18.72 -12.81 -6.00
C ASN A 93 17.55 -12.10 -5.28
N ASP A 94 16.59 -12.86 -4.77
CA ASP A 94 15.41 -12.36 -4.05
C ASP A 94 15.76 -11.37 -2.91
N ILE A 95 16.92 -11.54 -2.28
CA ILE A 95 17.45 -10.69 -1.20
C ILE A 95 17.64 -9.22 -1.66
N GLU A 96 17.87 -8.98 -2.95
CA GLU A 96 18.08 -7.63 -3.50
C GLU A 96 16.75 -6.86 -3.66
N TYR A 97 15.61 -7.54 -3.58
CA TYR A 97 14.29 -6.92 -3.68
C TYR A 97 13.90 -6.25 -2.35
N ILE A 98 14.40 -5.04 -2.15
CA ILE A 98 14.14 -4.20 -0.96
C ILE A 98 12.99 -3.22 -1.17
N GLY A 99 12.58 -2.50 -0.13
CA GLY A 99 11.44 -1.57 -0.17
C GLY A 99 11.45 -0.52 -1.31
N HIS A 100 12.63 -0.15 -1.82
CA HIS A 100 12.76 0.77 -2.95
C HIS A 100 12.49 0.15 -4.34
N SER A 101 12.37 -1.18 -4.42
CA SER A 101 12.21 -1.92 -5.69
C SER A 101 10.93 -1.52 -6.42
N PHE A 102 9.82 -1.34 -5.71
CA PHE A 102 8.55 -0.89 -6.32
C PHE A 102 8.61 0.51 -6.94
N ARG A 103 9.54 1.36 -6.51
CA ARG A 103 9.74 2.69 -7.10
C ARG A 103 10.62 2.63 -8.36
N ARG A 104 11.51 1.64 -8.44
CA ARG A 104 12.54 1.52 -9.49
C ARG A 104 12.14 0.59 -10.63
N SER A 105 11.15 -0.27 -10.44
CA SER A 105 10.65 -1.15 -11.50
C SER A 105 10.15 -0.29 -12.67
N PRO A 106 10.71 -0.45 -13.88
CA PRO A 106 10.17 0.22 -15.06
C PRO A 106 8.75 -0.29 -15.29
N GLN A 107 7.83 0.59 -15.68
CA GLN A 107 6.55 0.17 -16.25
C GLN A 107 6.89 -0.73 -17.45
N LEU A 108 6.65 -2.03 -17.32
CA LEU A 108 6.73 -2.95 -18.46
C LEU A 108 5.69 -2.48 -19.48
N TYR A 109 6.19 -2.11 -20.66
CA TYR A 109 5.43 -1.68 -21.84
C TYR A 109 4.53 -2.80 -22.37
#